data_AF-A0A822BUZ0-F1
#
_entry.id   AF-A0A822BUZ0-F1
#
_cell.length_a   1.000
_cell.length_b   1.000
_cell.length_c   1.000
_cell.angle_alpha   90.00
_cell.angle_beta   90.00
_cell.angle_gamma   90.00
#
_symmetry.space_group_name_H-M   'P 1'
#
loop_
_entity.id
_entity.type
_entity.pdbx_description
1 polymer ?
#
loop_
_entity_poly.entity_id
_entity_poly.type
_entity_poly.pdbx_seq_one_letter_code
_entity_poly.pdbx_strand_id
1 'polypeptide(L)'
;MLINTYQNILIEAGCDEAGRGCYAGPVFAAAVVLPQYFYHTLLNDSKQVKEKDRNELRIFIEQNALAFAVAKVDNDEIDKINILKASFKAMHKAVDVLKIKPQFLAIDGNRFLPYKNIQHQCIVKGDGKYANIAAASILAKTHRDEFMLKLDKIP
;
A
#
# COMPACT_ATOMS: atom_id res chain seq x y z
N MET A 1 -17.40 -8.65 -3.39
CA MET A 1 -16.20 -9.47 -3.14
C MET A 1 -15.08 -8.89 -3.99
N LEU A 2 -13.89 -8.68 -3.41
CA LEU A 2 -12.75 -8.11 -4.15
C LEU A 2 -12.22 -9.14 -5.16
N ILE A 3 -11.77 -8.67 -6.31
CA ILE A 3 -11.02 -9.48 -7.29
C ILE A 3 -9.56 -9.50 -6.84
N ASN A 4 -8.82 -10.60 -6.97
CA ASN A 4 -7.48 -10.65 -6.36
C ASN A 4 -6.46 -9.69 -6.95
N THR A 5 -6.46 -9.57 -8.28
CA THR A 5 -5.51 -8.76 -9.05
C THR A 5 -6.22 -8.14 -10.26
N TYR A 6 -5.65 -7.07 -10.83
CA TYR A 6 -6.13 -6.43 -12.05
C TYR A 6 -5.94 -7.33 -13.28
N GLN A 7 -4.81 -8.03 -13.35
CA GLN A 7 -4.54 -9.05 -14.35
C GLN A 7 -3.83 -10.28 -13.75
N ASN A 8 -3.74 -11.37 -14.50
CA ASN A 8 -3.20 -12.66 -14.06
C ASN A 8 -2.12 -13.25 -14.99
N ILE A 9 -1.56 -12.43 -15.89
CA ILE A 9 -0.53 -12.79 -16.87
C ILE A 9 0.88 -12.58 -16.28
N LEU A 10 1.08 -11.42 -15.65
CA LEU A 10 2.33 -10.96 -15.06
C LEU A 10 2.25 -11.00 -13.53
N ILE A 11 3.41 -11.16 -12.87
CA ILE A 11 3.51 -11.01 -11.42
C ILE A 11 3.11 -9.57 -11.05
N GLU A 12 1.98 -9.44 -10.37
CA GLU A 12 1.36 -8.16 -10.05
C GLU A 12 1.56 -7.79 -8.58
N ALA A 13 1.97 -6.54 -8.33
CA ALA A 13 1.88 -5.93 -7.01
C ALA A 13 0.79 -4.86 -6.98
N GLY A 14 -0.12 -4.97 -6.02
CA GLY A 14 -1.05 -3.89 -5.66
C GLY A 14 -0.34 -2.86 -4.78
N CYS A 15 -0.56 -1.58 -5.05
CA CYS A 15 0.08 -0.49 -4.33
C CYS A 15 -0.94 0.55 -3.88
N ASP A 16 -0.79 1.06 -2.65
CA ASP A 16 -1.59 2.14 -2.08
C ASP A 16 -0.78 2.91 -1.02
N GLU A 17 -1.22 4.12 -0.67
CA GLU A 17 -0.60 4.98 0.33
C GLU A 17 -1.53 5.36 1.50
N ALA A 18 -0.91 5.72 2.63
CA ALA A 18 -1.59 6.31 3.78
C ALA A 18 -0.84 7.56 4.27
N GLY A 19 -1.59 8.57 4.71
CA GLY A 19 -1.04 9.80 5.28
C GLY A 19 -0.98 11.01 4.36
N ARG A 20 -1.56 10.92 3.14
CA ARG A 20 -1.52 12.01 2.15
C ARG A 20 -2.21 13.31 2.59
N GLY A 21 -3.21 13.23 3.47
CA GLY A 21 -4.00 14.38 3.93
C GLY A 21 -3.69 14.84 5.36
N CYS A 22 -2.65 14.30 5.99
CA CYS A 22 -2.33 14.61 7.38
C CYS A 22 -1.40 15.83 7.50
N TYR A 23 -1.55 16.62 8.56
CA TYR A 23 -0.67 17.76 8.85
C TYR A 23 0.71 17.35 9.39
N ALA A 24 0.81 16.17 10.00
CA ALA A 24 2.03 15.71 10.65
C ALA A 24 2.37 14.27 10.28
N GLY A 25 3.67 13.98 10.35
CA GLY A 25 4.24 12.68 10.09
C GLY A 25 4.46 12.36 8.61
N PRO A 26 5.08 11.21 8.33
CA PRO A 26 5.38 10.76 6.98
C PRO A 26 4.13 10.32 6.21
N VAL A 27 4.32 10.20 4.90
CA VAL A 27 3.48 9.37 4.03
C VAL A 27 4.06 7.96 3.99
N PHE A 28 3.22 6.96 4.18
CA PHE A 28 3.55 5.54 4.05
C PHE A 28 2.93 4.99 2.78
N ALA A 29 3.58 4.03 2.14
CA ALA A 29 3.00 3.25 1.04
C ALA A 29 3.41 1.79 1.17
N ALA A 30 2.58 0.91 0.62
CA ALA A 30 2.86 -0.51 0.58
C ALA A 30 2.76 -1.06 -0.84
N ALA A 31 3.46 -2.16 -1.10
CA ALA A 31 3.35 -2.96 -2.31
C ALA A 31 3.12 -4.42 -1.90
N VAL A 32 2.10 -5.07 -2.45
CA VAL A 32 1.66 -6.41 -2.03
C VAL A 32 1.41 -7.32 -3.24
N VAL A 33 2.03 -8.49 -3.22
CA VAL A 33 1.82 -9.59 -4.17
C VAL A 33 1.06 -10.71 -3.45
N LEU A 34 -0.13 -11.03 -3.94
CA LEU A 34 -1.01 -12.03 -3.32
C LEU A 34 -0.99 -13.35 -4.10
N PRO A 35 -1.24 -14.50 -3.43
CA PRO A 35 -1.54 -15.74 -4.13
C PRO A 35 -2.88 -15.67 -4.86
N GLN A 36 -3.05 -16.50 -5.90
CA GLN A 36 -4.21 -16.49 -6.79
C GLN A 36 -5.57 -16.59 -6.06
N TYR A 37 -5.63 -17.31 -4.95
CA TYR A 37 -6.85 -17.56 -4.17
C TYR A 37 -6.81 -16.92 -2.78
N PHE A 38 -6.05 -15.83 -2.60
CA PHE A 38 -6.08 -15.05 -1.38
C PHE A 38 -7.49 -14.56 -1.07
N TYR A 39 -7.97 -14.80 0.15
CA TYR A 39 -9.28 -14.34 0.58
C TYR A 39 -9.29 -14.15 2.09
N HIS A 40 -9.96 -13.09 2.54
CA HIS A 40 -10.31 -12.89 3.93
C HIS A 40 -11.65 -12.16 4.00
N THR A 41 -12.56 -12.60 4.87
CA THR A 41 -13.91 -12.04 4.94
C THR A 41 -13.95 -10.56 5.32
N LEU A 42 -12.97 -10.09 6.10
CA LEU A 42 -12.86 -8.70 6.53
C LEU A 42 -12.10 -7.80 5.55
N LEU A 43 -11.45 -8.37 4.53
CA LEU A 43 -10.59 -7.58 3.65
C LEU A 43 -11.43 -6.65 2.77
N ASN A 44 -11.22 -5.35 2.97
CA ASN A 44 -11.83 -4.27 2.21
C ASN A 44 -10.93 -3.01 2.32
N ASP A 45 -11.37 -1.90 1.72
CA ASP A 45 -10.78 -0.56 1.93
C ASP A 45 -10.53 -0.30 3.42
N SER A 46 -9.30 0.10 3.74
CA SER A 46 -8.83 0.32 5.11
C SER A 46 -9.67 1.32 5.90
N LYS A 47 -10.32 2.27 5.23
CA LYS A 47 -11.22 3.26 5.85
C LYS A 47 -12.56 2.67 6.27
N GLN A 48 -12.98 1.58 5.63
CA GLN A 48 -14.24 0.88 5.91
C GLN A 48 -14.07 -0.23 6.97
N VAL A 49 -12.83 -0.62 7.26
CA VAL A 49 -12.50 -1.65 8.25
C VAL A 49 -12.21 -0.99 9.61
N LYS A 50 -12.68 -1.58 10.72
CA LYS A 50 -12.40 -1.07 12.07
C LYS A 50 -10.94 -1.30 12.45
N GLU A 51 -10.41 -0.49 13.36
CA GLU A 51 -8.99 -0.57 13.75
C GLU A 51 -8.55 -1.97 14.22
N LYS A 52 -9.36 -2.60 15.08
CA LYS A 52 -9.11 -3.98 15.55
C LYS A 52 -8.98 -4.95 14.37
N ASP A 53 -9.92 -4.88 13.44
CA ASP A 53 -9.98 -5.75 12.27
C ASP A 53 -8.83 -5.43 11.29
N ARG A 54 -8.39 -4.17 11.19
CA ARG A 54 -7.18 -3.80 10.42
C ARG A 54 -5.92 -4.44 10.99
N ASN A 55 -5.78 -4.46 12.31
CA ASN A 55 -4.61 -5.07 12.95
C ASN A 55 -4.59 -6.59 12.76
N GLU A 56 -5.75 -7.25 12.82
CA GLU A 56 -5.90 -8.66 12.45
C GLU A 56 -5.54 -8.90 10.98
N LEU A 57 -6.10 -8.10 10.07
CA LEU A 57 -5.81 -8.18 8.63
C LEU A 57 -4.34 -7.95 8.33
N ARG A 58 -3.66 -7.01 9.01
CA ARG A 58 -2.22 -6.81 8.85
C ARG A 58 -1.47 -8.12 9.08
N ILE A 59 -1.71 -8.78 10.22
CA ILE A 59 -1.04 -10.04 10.55
C ILE A 59 -1.35 -11.11 9.49
N PHE A 60 -2.63 -11.24 9.10
CA PHE A 60 -3.05 -12.20 8.08
C PHE A 60 -2.36 -11.94 6.73
N ILE A 61 -2.33 -10.69 6.26
CA ILE A 61 -1.70 -10.31 4.99
C ILE A 61 -0.20 -10.58 5.06
N GLU A 62 0.49 -10.17 6.12
CA GLU A 62 1.93 -10.35 6.27
C GLU A 62 2.34 -11.83 6.28
N GLN A 63 1.47 -12.72 6.77
CA GLN A 63 1.70 -14.17 6.81
C GLN A 63 1.35 -14.89 5.50
N ASN A 64 0.34 -14.41 4.77
CA ASN A 64 -0.26 -15.15 3.64
C ASN A 64 0.02 -14.52 2.26
N ALA A 65 0.55 -13.29 2.21
CA ALA A 65 1.01 -12.69 0.95
C ALA A 65 2.28 -13.39 0.45
N LEU A 66 2.43 -13.51 -0.87
CA LEU A 66 3.65 -14.06 -1.47
C LEU A 66 4.86 -13.13 -1.24
N ALA A 67 4.61 -11.83 -1.29
CA ALA A 67 5.55 -10.80 -0.86
C ALA A 67 4.80 -9.53 -0.49
N PHE A 68 5.32 -8.79 0.47
CA PHE A 68 4.90 -7.43 0.74
C PHE A 68 6.11 -6.57 1.13
N ALA A 69 5.94 -5.27 1.03
CA ALA A 69 6.87 -4.29 1.52
C ALA A 69 6.12 -3.02 1.91
N VAL A 70 6.63 -2.31 2.91
CA VAL A 70 6.12 -1.02 3.36
C VAL A 70 7.28 -0.05 3.42
N ALA A 71 7.09 1.16 2.91
CA ALA A 71 8.08 2.21 2.95
C ALA A 71 7.43 3.54 3.34
N LYS A 72 8.27 4.47 3.81
CA LYS A 72 7.85 5.82 4.16
C LYS A 72 8.72 6.90 3.51
N VAL A 73 8.14 8.09 3.41
CA VAL A 73 8.82 9.34 3.08
C VAL A 73 8.45 10.35 4.15
N ASP A 74 9.47 10.85 4.86
CA ASP A 74 9.30 11.76 5.99
C ASP A 74 8.94 13.19 5.53
N ASN A 75 8.39 13.97 6.46
CA ASN A 75 7.86 15.32 6.22
C ASN A 75 8.89 16.26 5.57
N ASP A 76 10.17 16.21 5.98
CA ASP A 76 11.23 17.06 5.40
C ASP A 76 11.42 16.82 3.90
N GLU A 77 11.15 15.60 3.44
CA GLU A 77 11.19 15.29 2.02
C GLU A 77 9.87 15.63 1.32
N ILE A 78 8.73 15.43 1.98
CA ILE A 78 7.41 15.87 1.50
C ILE A 78 7.43 17.38 1.17
N ASP A 79 7.99 18.20 2.04
CA ASP A 79 8.07 19.66 1.86
C ASP A 79 8.92 20.05 0.65
N LYS A 80 9.94 19.26 0.32
CA LYS A 80 10.82 19.50 -0.83
C LYS A 80 10.19 19.11 -2.16
N ILE A 81 9.49 17.97 -2.21
CA ILE A 81 9.02 17.38 -3.48
C ILE A 81 7.51 17.44 -3.68
N ASN A 82 6.77 17.97 -2.71
CA ASN A 82 5.31 17.92 -2.58
C ASN A 82 4.74 16.53 -2.27
N ILE A 83 3.54 16.52 -1.69
CA ILE A 83 2.89 15.32 -1.19
C ILE A 83 2.55 14.30 -2.30
N LEU A 84 2.19 14.76 -3.50
CA LEU A 84 1.87 13.85 -4.61
C LEU A 84 3.11 13.07 -5.05
N LYS A 85 4.25 13.75 -5.24
CA LYS A 85 5.50 13.07 -5.60
C LYS A 85 6.04 12.22 -4.44
N ALA A 86 5.85 12.65 -3.20
CA ALA A 86 6.23 11.88 -2.02
C ALA A 86 5.45 10.56 -1.90
N SER A 87 4.14 10.56 -2.17
CA SER A 87 3.34 9.33 -2.26
C SER A 87 3.90 8.37 -3.31
N PHE A 88 4.20 8.85 -4.52
CA PHE A 88 4.81 8.01 -5.56
C PHE A 88 6.18 7.49 -5.14
N LYS A 89 7.01 8.34 -4.54
CA LYS A 89 8.34 7.95 -4.03
C LYS A 89 8.23 6.89 -2.93
N ALA A 90 7.23 6.97 -2.05
CA ALA A 90 7.00 5.93 -1.05
C ALA A 90 6.63 4.59 -1.71
N MET A 91 5.73 4.59 -2.72
CA MET A 91 5.40 3.36 -3.46
C MET A 91 6.63 2.79 -4.17
N HIS A 92 7.44 3.64 -4.81
CA HIS A 92 8.70 3.24 -5.46
C HIS A 92 9.65 2.56 -4.48
N LYS A 93 9.84 3.15 -3.28
CA LYS A 93 10.65 2.55 -2.21
C LYS A 93 10.09 1.20 -1.75
N ALA A 94 8.76 1.06 -1.64
CA ALA A 94 8.14 -0.21 -1.29
C ALA A 94 8.39 -1.28 -2.37
N VAL A 95 8.25 -0.92 -3.65
CA VAL A 95 8.55 -1.80 -4.79
C VAL A 95 10.03 -2.20 -4.83
N ASP A 96 10.96 -1.31 -4.45
CA ASP A 96 12.40 -1.61 -4.41
C ASP A 96 12.76 -2.74 -3.45
N VAL A 97 12.19 -2.72 -2.25
CA VAL A 97 12.51 -3.67 -1.17
C VAL A 97 11.61 -4.90 -1.16
N LEU A 98 10.62 -4.96 -2.06
CA LEU A 98 9.77 -6.11 -2.25
C LEU A 98 10.61 -7.34 -2.66
N LYS A 99 10.42 -8.45 -1.92
CA LYS A 99 11.18 -9.70 -2.10
C LYS A 99 10.95 -10.35 -3.47
N ILE A 100 9.70 -10.31 -3.95
CA ILE A 100 9.35 -10.74 -5.30
C ILE A 100 9.35 -9.50 -6.20
N LYS A 101 10.08 -9.54 -7.31
CA LYS A 101 10.11 -8.43 -8.27
C LYS A 101 8.84 -8.45 -9.13
N PRO A 102 7.96 -7.44 -9.02
CA PRO A 102 6.74 -7.39 -9.81
C PRO A 102 7.08 -6.99 -11.25
N GLN A 103 6.28 -7.50 -12.18
CA GLN A 103 6.31 -7.17 -13.59
C GLN A 103 5.18 -6.20 -13.97
N PHE A 104 4.15 -6.11 -13.11
CA PHE A 104 3.04 -5.18 -13.24
C PHE A 104 2.71 -4.53 -11.89
N LEU A 105 2.36 -3.25 -11.90
CA LEU A 105 1.91 -2.51 -10.72
C LEU A 105 0.46 -2.06 -10.88
N ALA A 106 -0.42 -2.52 -10.00
CA ALA A 106 -1.79 -2.02 -9.88
C ALA A 106 -1.81 -0.93 -8.80
N ILE A 107 -1.96 0.33 -9.20
CA ILE A 107 -1.81 1.50 -8.31
C ILE A 107 -3.18 2.06 -7.95
N ASP A 108 -3.47 2.29 -6.67
CA ASP A 108 -4.65 3.05 -6.27
C ASP A 108 -4.56 4.52 -6.72
N GLY A 109 -5.63 5.02 -7.34
CA GLY A 109 -5.74 6.40 -7.77
C GLY A 109 -5.71 6.60 -9.28
N ASN A 110 -5.50 7.84 -9.71
CA ASN A 110 -5.60 8.25 -11.12
C ASN A 110 -4.27 8.71 -11.73
N ARG A 111 -3.20 8.74 -10.94
CA ARG A 111 -1.88 9.23 -11.35
C ARG A 111 -0.82 8.38 -10.69
N PHE A 112 0.24 8.13 -11.43
CA PHE A 112 1.44 7.47 -10.94
C PHE A 112 2.62 7.97 -11.78
N LEU A 113 3.79 8.12 -11.16
CA LEU A 113 5.01 8.35 -11.92
C LEU A 113 5.55 6.98 -12.36
N PRO A 114 5.69 6.71 -13.67
CA PRO A 114 6.23 5.44 -14.15
C PRO A 114 7.52 5.09 -13.44
N TYR A 115 7.66 3.81 -13.07
CA TYR A 115 8.75 3.37 -12.22
C TYR A 115 9.58 2.29 -12.90
N LYS A 116 10.83 2.66 -13.22
CA LYS A 116 11.72 1.83 -14.04
C LYS A 116 11.02 1.43 -15.34
N ASN A 117 11.14 0.17 -15.75
CA ASN A 117 10.48 -0.39 -16.93
C ASN A 117 9.31 -1.32 -16.53
N ILE A 118 8.73 -1.14 -15.35
CA ILE A 118 7.61 -1.96 -14.88
C ILE A 118 6.30 -1.39 -15.42
N GLN A 119 5.48 -2.24 -16.03
CA GLN A 119 4.16 -1.84 -16.50
C GLN A 119 3.27 -1.48 -15.30
N HIS A 120 2.35 -0.53 -15.48
CA HIS A 120 1.45 -0.13 -14.40
C HIS A 120 0.09 0.28 -14.94
N GLN A 121 -0.91 0.19 -14.07
CA GLN A 121 -2.24 0.73 -14.29
C GLN A 121 -2.71 1.46 -13.04
N CYS A 122 -3.15 2.71 -13.23
CA CYS A 122 -3.84 3.48 -12.20
C CYS A 122 -5.32 3.08 -12.15
N ILE A 123 -5.82 2.77 -10.97
CA ILE A 123 -7.19 2.29 -10.75
C ILE A 123 -7.86 3.17 -9.71
N VAL A 124 -8.85 3.95 -10.13
CA VAL A 124 -9.61 4.79 -9.21
C VAL A 124 -10.44 3.92 -8.27
N LYS A 125 -10.25 4.09 -6.96
CA LYS A 125 -10.86 3.27 -5.89
C LYS A 125 -10.51 1.79 -6.08
N GLY A 126 -9.24 1.52 -6.31
CA GLY A 126 -8.70 0.19 -6.52
C GLY A 126 -8.77 -0.66 -5.26
N ASP A 127 -8.62 -0.05 -4.09
CA ASP A 127 -8.80 -0.66 -2.77
C ASP A 127 -10.21 -1.26 -2.55
N GLY A 128 -11.24 -0.67 -3.14
CA GLY A 128 -12.61 -1.20 -3.15
C GLY A 128 -12.91 -2.24 -4.23
N LYS A 129 -11.93 -2.57 -5.10
CA LYS A 129 -12.10 -3.46 -6.26
C LYS A 129 -11.17 -4.67 -6.23
N TYR A 130 -9.91 -4.44 -5.83
CA TYR A 130 -8.85 -5.42 -5.93
C TYR A 130 -8.21 -5.74 -4.58
N ALA A 131 -8.07 -7.02 -4.26
CA ALA A 131 -7.60 -7.50 -2.96
C ALA A 131 -6.14 -7.12 -2.70
N ASN A 132 -5.28 -7.13 -3.72
CA ASN A 132 -3.89 -6.72 -3.57
C ASN A 132 -3.74 -5.22 -3.26
N ILE A 133 -4.58 -4.37 -3.84
CA ILE A 133 -4.62 -2.93 -3.51
C ILE A 133 -5.22 -2.72 -2.13
N ALA A 134 -6.32 -3.40 -1.78
CA ALA A 134 -6.90 -3.36 -0.44
C ALA A 134 -5.89 -3.79 0.64
N ALA A 135 -5.14 -4.86 0.38
CA ALA A 135 -4.09 -5.34 1.26
C ALA A 135 -2.97 -4.30 1.41
N ALA A 136 -2.53 -3.67 0.31
CA ALA A 136 -1.58 -2.56 0.38
C ALA A 136 -2.12 -1.38 1.21
N SER A 137 -3.40 -1.03 1.06
CA SER A 137 -4.08 0.01 1.85
C SER A 137 -4.02 -0.30 3.35
N ILE A 138 -4.34 -1.53 3.74
CA ILE A 138 -4.29 -1.99 5.13
C ILE A 138 -2.87 -1.91 5.67
N LEU A 139 -1.87 -2.41 4.95
CA LEU A 139 -0.47 -2.36 5.40
C LEU A 139 0.04 -0.92 5.52
N ALA A 140 -0.20 -0.07 4.53
CA ALA A 140 0.21 1.33 4.58
C ALA A 140 -0.42 2.05 5.77
N LYS A 141 -1.72 1.85 6.02
CA LYS A 141 -2.45 2.46 7.12
C LYS A 141 -1.97 1.97 8.49
N THR A 142 -1.88 0.66 8.69
CA THR A 142 -1.55 0.08 10.00
C THR A 142 -0.10 0.34 10.40
N HIS A 143 0.85 0.29 9.47
CA HIS A 143 2.25 0.66 9.74
C HIS A 143 2.39 2.15 10.05
N ARG A 144 1.66 3.02 9.34
CA ARG A 144 1.64 4.45 9.65
C ARG A 144 1.07 4.72 11.03
N ASP A 145 -0.05 4.12 11.37
CA ASP A 145 -0.71 4.33 12.67
C ASP A 145 0.19 3.86 13.81
N GLU A 146 0.84 2.69 13.68
CA GLU A 146 1.84 2.23 14.63
C GLU A 146 3.00 3.23 14.79
N PHE A 147 3.49 3.80 13.67
CA PHE A 147 4.55 4.80 13.71
C PHE A 147 4.11 6.09 14.42
N MET A 148 2.91 6.59 14.14
CA MET A 148 2.39 7.81 14.78
C MET A 148 2.15 7.61 16.27
N LEU A 149 1.65 6.44 16.69
CA LEU A 149 1.48 6.08 18.11
C LEU A 149 2.84 5.97 18.84
N LYS A 150 3.91 5.62 18.15
CA LYS A 150 5.27 5.65 18.73
C LYS A 150 5.77 7.08 18.90
N LEU A 151 5.48 7.97 17.94
CA LEU A 151 5.85 9.38 18.03
C LEU A 151 5.11 10.12 19.16
N ASP A 152 3.82 9.82 19.36
CA ASP A 152 3.00 10.42 20.43
C ASP A 152 3.54 10.11 21.84
N LYS A 153 4.28 8.99 21.98
CA LYS A 153 4.90 8.57 23.23
C LYS A 153 6.29 9.17 23.46
N ILE A 154 6.80 9.98 22.53
CA ILE A 154 8.07 10.68 22.72
C ILE A 154 7.79 11.87 23.65
N PRO A 155 8.44 11.93 24.83
CA PRO A 155 8.23 13.00 25.80
C PRO A 155 8.70 14.37 25.31
#